data_AF-A0A1H9J6B2-F1
#
_entry.id   AF-A0A1H9J6B2-F1
#
_cell.length_a   1.000
_cell.length_b   1.000
_cell.length_c   1.000
_cell.angle_alpha   90.00
_cell.angle_beta   90.00
_cell.angle_gamma   90.00
#
_symmetry.space_group_name_H-M   'P 1'
#
loop_
_entity.id
_entity.type
_entity.pdbx_description
1 polymer ?
#
loop_
_entity_poly.entity_id
_entity_poly.type
_entity_poly.pdbx_seq_one_letter_code
_entity_poly.pdbx_strand_id
1 'polypeptide(L)'
;MVFNRFAQPFYRGIQLNSVSIVDLIIDNLIVVELKSVKMINEVHKAQALNYINLLDLPKALILNFNCANLASQGRVTRVNAVYASLPSE
;
A
#
# COMPACT_ATOMS: atom_id res chain seq x y z
N MET A 1 -13.17 -2.49 8.60
CA MET A 1 -12.75 -1.63 7.47
C MET A 1 -12.71 -0.19 7.98
N VAL A 2 -11.53 0.43 8.04
CA VAL A 2 -11.37 1.82 8.47
C VAL A 2 -10.96 2.63 7.24
N PHE A 3 -11.71 3.70 6.96
CA PHE A 3 -11.55 4.50 5.73
C PHE A 3 -10.56 5.67 5.87
N ASN A 4 -10.06 5.95 7.07
CA ASN A 4 -9.16 7.10 7.29
C ASN A 4 -8.01 6.72 8.24
N ARG A 5 -6.88 6.30 7.68
CA ARG A 5 -5.58 6.40 8.36
C ARG A 5 -4.68 7.36 7.60
N PHE A 6 -4.19 8.34 8.32
CA PHE A 6 -3.22 9.31 7.84
C PHE A 6 -1.82 8.72 8.03
N ALA A 7 -1.03 8.68 6.95
CA ALA A 7 0.38 8.37 7.01
C ALA A 7 1.16 9.67 6.81
N GLN A 8 1.98 10.02 7.80
CA GLN A 8 2.83 11.20 7.73
C GLN A 8 4.24 10.78 7.33
N PRO A 9 4.73 11.20 6.14
CA PRO A 9 6.01 10.73 5.65
C PRO A 9 7.18 11.45 6.33
N PHE A 10 8.21 10.67 6.64
CA PHE A 10 9.51 11.16 7.10
C PHE A 10 10.58 10.84 6.07
N TYR A 11 11.43 11.81 5.77
CA TYR A 11 12.58 11.64 4.87
C TYR A 11 13.84 12.17 5.53
N ARG A 12 14.84 11.29 5.71
CA ARG A 12 16.11 11.63 6.38
C ARG A 12 15.92 12.31 7.74
N GLY A 13 14.96 11.81 8.53
CA GLY A 13 14.62 12.38 9.85
C GLY A 13 13.77 13.65 9.80
N ILE A 14 13.46 14.18 8.62
CA ILE A 14 12.62 15.37 8.46
C ILE A 14 11.17 14.93 8.21
N GLN A 15 10.26 15.41 9.05
CA GLN A 15 8.82 15.26 8.84
C GLN A 15 8.41 16.14 7.65
N LEU A 16 7.84 15.54 6.62
CA LEU A 16 7.35 16.29 5.48
C LEU A 16 6.01 16.94 5.83
N ASN A 17 5.79 18.17 5.37
CA ASN A 17 4.51 18.86 5.50
C ASN A 17 3.50 18.37 4.44
N SER A 18 3.31 17.06 4.40
CA SER A 18 2.31 16.39 3.56
C SER A 18 1.67 15.27 4.36
N VAL A 19 0.39 15.03 4.11
CA VAL A 19 -0.34 13.92 4.69
C VAL A 19 -0.81 13.03 3.56
N SER A 20 -0.47 11.75 3.67
CA SER A 20 -1.02 10.75 2.77
C SER A 20 -2.23 10.08 3.41
N ILE A 21 -3.27 9.91 2.62
CA ILE A 21 -4.47 9.18 3.00
C ILE A 21 -4.41 7.86 2.24
N VAL A 22 -4.50 6.76 2.96
CA VAL A 22 -4.58 5.42 2.37
C VAL A 22 -6.03 5.17 1.97
N ASP A 23 -6.26 4.61 0.78
CA ASP A 23 -7.62 4.35 0.31
C ASP A 23 -8.36 3.39 1.25
N LEU A 24 -7.72 2.27 1.61
CA LEU A 24 -8.33 1.20 2.43
C LEU A 24 -7.30 0.47 3.30
N ILE A 25 -7.72 0.10 4.51
CA ILE A 25 -7.00 -0.85 5.38
C ILE A 25 -7.94 -1.97 5.81
N ILE A 26 -7.51 -3.21 5.56
CA ILE A 26 -8.22 -4.43 5.92
C ILE A 26 -7.52 -5.06 7.13
N ASP A 27 -8.31 -5.32 8.17
CA ASP A 27 -7.93 -5.98 9.42
C ASP A 27 -6.63 -5.49 10.08
N ASN A 28 -6.26 -4.22 9.87
CA ASN A 28 -4.97 -3.66 10.29
C ASN A 28 -3.78 -4.54 9.85
N LEU A 29 -3.86 -5.14 8.67
CA LEU A 29 -2.81 -6.02 8.13
C LEU A 29 -2.50 -5.71 6.66
N ILE A 30 -3.51 -5.30 5.89
CA ILE A 30 -3.38 -5.10 4.45
C ILE A 30 -3.78 -3.68 4.09
N VAL A 31 -2.83 -2.94 3.52
CA VAL A 31 -3.10 -1.70 2.79
C VAL A 31 -3.63 -2.06 1.40
N VAL A 32 -4.72 -1.43 0.97
CA VAL A 32 -5.20 -1.55 -0.41
C VAL A 32 -5.21 -0.17 -1.05
N GLU A 33 -4.49 -0.06 -2.17
CA GLU A 33 -4.40 1.15 -3.01
C GLU A 33 -5.15 0.94 -4.31
N LEU A 34 -6.12 1.81 -4.59
CA LEU A 34 -6.94 1.78 -5.79
C LEU A 34 -6.32 2.68 -6.85
N LYS A 35 -6.32 2.22 -8.10
CA LYS A 35 -5.89 2.99 -9.27
C LYS A 35 -6.80 2.67 -10.46
N SER A 36 -6.86 3.60 -11.42
CA SER A 36 -7.47 3.37 -12.72
C SER A 36 -6.59 4.01 -13.80
N VAL A 37 -5.43 3.39 -14.02
CA VAL A 37 -4.35 3.92 -14.87
C VAL A 37 -3.93 2.89 -15.91
N LYS A 38 -3.43 3.36 -17.06
CA LYS A 38 -3.05 2.45 -18.16
C LYS A 38 -2.03 1.38 -17.74
N MET A 39 -1.13 1.71 -16.81
CA MET A 39 -0.12 0.79 -16.28
C MET A 39 0.30 1.19 -14.87
N ILE A 40 0.57 0.21 -14.01
CA ILE A 40 1.21 0.44 -12.71
C ILE A 40 2.73 0.62 -12.90
N ASN A 41 3.24 1.79 -12.53
CA ASN A 41 4.67 2.10 -12.58
C ASN A 41 5.34 1.93 -11.20
N GLU A 42 6.66 2.14 -11.13
CA GLU A 42 7.42 1.99 -9.88
C GLU A 42 7.06 3.01 -8.81
N VAL A 43 6.61 4.23 -9.17
CA VAL A 43 6.21 5.22 -8.15
C VAL A 43 4.96 4.76 -7.39
N HIS A 44 3.99 4.14 -8.07
CA HIS A 44 2.82 3.55 -7.38
C HIS A 44 3.22 2.43 -6.42
N LYS A 45 4.21 1.60 -6.81
CA LYS A 45 4.75 0.53 -5.97
C LYS A 45 5.50 1.08 -4.76
N ALA A 46 6.32 2.12 -4.96
CA ALA A 46 7.04 2.81 -3.90
C ALA A 46 6.07 3.49 -2.91
N GLN A 47 4.98 4.09 -3.39
CA GLN A 47 3.93 4.65 -2.55
C GLN A 47 3.30 3.59 -1.64
N ALA A 48 2.88 2.46 -2.21
CA ALA A 48 2.31 1.35 -1.44
C ALA A 48 3.29 0.79 -0.38
N LEU A 49 4.57 0.65 -0.74
CA LEU A 49 5.65 0.25 0.18
C LEU A 49 5.83 1.27 1.32
N ASN A 50 5.81 2.57 1.00
CA ASN A 50 5.90 3.62 2.01
C ASN A 50 4.74 3.53 3.01
N TYR A 51 3.51 3.26 2.56
CA TYR A 51 2.37 3.13 3.47
C TYR A 51 2.52 1.97 4.44
N ILE A 52 2.88 0.79 3.97
CA ILE A 52 3.03 -0.36 4.87
C ILE A 52 4.20 -0.20 5.83
N ASN A 53 5.27 0.51 5.43
CA ASN A 53 6.38 0.83 6.33
C ASN A 53 6.02 1.89 7.37
N LEU A 54 5.30 2.96 6.97
CA LEU A 54 4.89 4.03 7.89
C LEU A 54 3.83 3.56 8.89
N LEU A 55 2.99 2.61 8.50
CA LEU A 55 1.89 2.10 9.31
C LEU A 55 2.26 0.81 10.07
N ASP A 56 3.48 0.32 9.92
CA ASP A 56 3.95 -0.96 10.48
C ASP A 56 3.04 -2.15 10.11
N LEU A 57 2.61 -2.17 8.85
CA LEU A 57 1.75 -3.22 8.30
C LEU A 57 2.57 -4.15 7.40
N PRO A 58 2.23 -5.45 7.30
CA PRO A 58 3.03 -6.41 6.56
C PRO A 58 2.85 -6.34 5.03
N LYS A 59 1.68 -5.92 4.53
CA LYS A 59 1.31 -6.17 3.14
C LYS A 59 0.54 -5.02 2.50
N ALA A 60 0.85 -4.76 1.23
CA ALA A 60 0.07 -3.89 0.37
C ALA A 60 -0.45 -4.62 -0.88
N LEU A 61 -1.66 -4.27 -1.30
CA LEU A 61 -2.25 -4.64 -2.59
C LEU A 61 -2.52 -3.37 -3.38
N ILE A 62 -2.07 -3.32 -4.62
CA ILE A 62 -2.45 -2.29 -5.58
C ILE A 62 -3.45 -2.92 -6.54
N LEU A 63 -4.63 -2.31 -6.64
CA LEU A 63 -5.72 -2.76 -7.48
C LEU A 63 -5.95 -1.72 -8.59
N ASN A 64 -5.55 -2.08 -9.81
CA ASN A 64 -5.76 -1.27 -11.00
C ASN A 64 -7.05 -1.70 -11.72
N PHE A 65 -8.08 -0.88 -11.66
CA PHE A 65 -9.37 -1.12 -12.29
C PHE A 65 -9.39 -0.84 -13.80
N ASN A 66 -8.31 -0.29 -14.35
CA ASN A 66 -8.15 -0.17 -15.80
C ASN A 66 -7.58 -1.48 -16.39
N CYS A 67 -8.35 -2.56 -16.25
CA CYS A 67 -8.07 -3.89 -16.81
C CYS A 67 -9.36 -4.68 -17.04
N ALA A 68 -9.30 -5.76 -17.82
CA ALA A 68 -10.46 -6.61 -18.06
C ALA A 68 -10.73 -7.59 -16.90
N ASN A 69 -9.69 -7.99 -16.17
CA ASN A 69 -9.81 -8.87 -15.00
C ASN A 69 -8.89 -8.43 -13.87
N LEU A 70 -9.49 -8.06 -12.73
CA LEU A 70 -8.76 -7.53 -11.60
C LEU A 70 -7.83 -8.57 -10.93
N ALA A 71 -8.27 -9.83 -10.84
CA ALA A 71 -7.54 -10.88 -10.14
C ALA A 71 -6.28 -11.31 -10.89
N SER A 72 -6.35 -11.44 -12.22
CA SER A 72 -5.24 -11.93 -13.04
C SER A 72 -4.39 -10.81 -13.66
N GLN A 73 -4.91 -9.59 -13.84
CA GLN A 73 -4.21 -8.52 -14.56
C GLN A 73 -4.07 -7.23 -13.74
N GLY A 74 -5.06 -6.91 -12.91
CA GLY A 74 -5.12 -5.63 -12.19
C GLY A 74 -4.47 -5.62 -10.82
N ARG A 75 -3.87 -6.73 -10.35
CA ARG A 75 -3.34 -6.85 -8.99
C ARG A 75 -1.81 -6.82 -8.95
N VAL A 76 -1.25 -5.95 -8.11
CA VAL A 76 0.17 -6.00 -7.71
C VAL A 76 0.26 -6.16 -6.20
N THR A 77 1.13 -7.06 -5.73
CA THR A 77 1.37 -7.29 -4.29
C THR A 77 2.75 -6.78 -3.90
N ARG A 78 2.84 -6.13 -2.74
CA ARG A 78 4.09 -5.76 -2.08
C ARG A 78 4.07 -6.19 -0.62
N VAL A 79 5.23 -6.58 -0.12
CA VAL A 79 5.46 -6.98 1.28
C VAL A 79 6.73 -6.31 1.78
N ASN A 80 6.85 -6.13 3.09
CA ASN A 80 8.03 -5.57 3.74
C ASN A 80 8.63 -6.55 4.77
N ALA A 81 9.59 -6.09 5.58
CA ALA A 81 10.23 -6.91 6.60
C ALA A 81 9.25 -7.44 7.67
N VAL A 82 8.19 -6.68 7.98
CA VAL A 82 7.14 -7.11 8.94
C VAL A 82 6.47 -8.39 8.44
N TYR A 83 6.21 -8.50 7.14
CA TYR A 83 5.66 -9.73 6.54
C TYR A 83 6.52 -10.97 6.81
N ALA A 84 7.84 -10.84 6.76
CA ALA A 84 8.76 -11.95 6.97
C ALA A 84 8.75 -12.48 8.41
N SER A 85 8.25 -11.68 9.36
CA SER A 85 8.09 -12.07 10.76
C SER A 85 6.75 -12.74 11.07
N LEU A 86 5.83 -12.81 10.09
CA LEU A 86 4.56 -13.50 10.28
C LEU A 86 4.77 -15.00 10.48
N PRO A 87 3.98 -15.66 11.33
CA PRO A 87 4.05 -17.11 11.50
C PRO A 87 3.82 -17.81 10.15
N SER A 88 4.63 -18.84 9.88
CA SER A 88 4.33 -19.80 8.81
C SER A 88 3.07 -20.57 9.19
N GLU A 89 2.13 -20.68 8.25
CA GLU A 89 0.97 -21.59 8.37
C GLU A 89 1.40 -23.04 8.63
#